data_AF-A0A7J4SYV7-F1
#
_entry.id   AF-A0A7J4SYV7-F1
#
_cell.length_a   1.000
_cell.length_b   1.000
_cell.length_c   1.000
_cell.angle_alpha   90.00
_cell.angle_beta   90.00
_cell.angle_gamma   90.00
#
_symmetry.space_group_name_H-M   'P 1'
#
loop_
_entity.id
_entity.type
_entity.pdbx_description
1 polymer ?
#
loop_
_entity_poly.entity_id
_entity_poly.type
_entity_poly.pdbx_seq_one_letter_code
_entity_poly.pdbx_strand_id
1 'polypeptide(L)'
;MKDAMTGFDVRAVSLELDAWSGAYVKKAYMPHYEQIVLRINPKEAEQFDLVIVRGQRVYTSKRDRPMPMTPPSFAMVLRKHLKNARMTKVEQLGFDRVLMFRFDTKNGQRSLSVELFRNGNVILMDENDVIIQPLTHASYSGRTIKKGEVYVPPPAAIDPYTLTLDTLKQVFDDSDRDLVSTLGGRINLGGVYANAVCEYAGLEPNSSTKDVDPTLVLNSLSHFLNQLNTSRTGYLILKSTPDYDRKTL
;
A
#
# COMPACT_ATOMS: atom_id res chain seq x y z
N MET A 1 11.41 6.74 9.85
CA MET A 1 10.71 5.75 9.00
C MET A 1 9.38 6.36 8.63
N LYS A 2 8.94 6.31 7.36
CA LYS A 2 7.73 7.00 6.86
C LYS A 2 6.49 6.62 7.71
N ASP A 3 5.69 7.61 8.08
CA ASP A 3 4.53 7.42 8.97
C ASP A 3 3.29 6.87 8.24
N ALA A 4 3.16 7.15 6.94
CA ALA A 4 2.10 6.64 6.09
C ALA A 4 2.62 6.34 4.67
N MET A 5 2.14 5.25 4.09
CA MET A 5 2.45 4.86 2.72
C MET A 5 1.48 5.54 1.72
N THR A 6 1.98 5.96 0.56
CA THR A 6 1.20 6.42 -0.61
C THR A 6 0.87 5.24 -1.52
N GLY A 7 0.01 5.43 -2.53
CA GLY A 7 -0.26 4.41 -3.54
C GLY A 7 1.00 3.92 -4.25
N PHE A 8 1.95 4.82 -4.53
CA PHE A 8 3.27 4.48 -5.09
C PHE A 8 4.12 3.64 -4.16
N ASP A 9 4.19 3.97 -2.86
CA ASP A 9 4.95 3.16 -1.89
C ASP A 9 4.36 1.75 -1.83
N VAL A 10 3.03 1.65 -1.79
CA VAL A 10 2.31 0.38 -1.74
C VAL A 10 2.58 -0.43 -3.00
N ARG A 11 2.61 0.21 -4.18
CA ARG A 11 2.96 -0.44 -5.44
C ARG A 11 4.38 -0.99 -5.40
N ALA A 12 5.37 -0.20 -5.00
CA ALA A 12 6.75 -0.66 -4.87
C ALA A 12 6.86 -1.86 -3.93
N VAL A 13 6.26 -1.75 -2.74
CA VAL A 13 6.23 -2.85 -1.75
C VAL A 13 5.52 -4.08 -2.30
N SER A 14 4.45 -3.93 -3.08
CA SER A 14 3.75 -5.06 -3.69
C SER A 14 4.66 -5.83 -4.65
N LEU A 15 5.41 -5.12 -5.51
CA LEU A 15 6.36 -5.73 -6.44
C LEU A 15 7.51 -6.43 -5.71
N GLU A 16 8.04 -5.79 -4.67
CA GLU A 16 9.11 -6.38 -3.84
C GLU A 16 8.63 -7.63 -3.10
N LEU A 17 7.41 -7.62 -2.58
CA LEU A 17 6.86 -8.76 -1.84
C LEU A 17 6.39 -9.89 -2.76
N ASP A 18 5.88 -9.58 -3.95
CA ASP A 18 5.48 -10.58 -4.94
C ASP A 18 6.68 -11.36 -5.50
N ALA A 19 7.87 -10.77 -5.51
CA ALA A 19 9.11 -11.49 -5.82
C ALA A 19 9.39 -12.66 -4.85
N TRP A 20 8.75 -12.69 -3.68
CA TRP A 20 8.82 -13.80 -2.72
C TRP A 20 7.66 -14.80 -2.86
N SER A 21 6.84 -14.70 -3.91
CA SER A 21 5.82 -15.70 -4.23
C SER A 21 6.43 -17.10 -4.34
N GLY A 22 5.74 -18.08 -3.75
CA GLY A 22 6.25 -19.42 -3.49
C GLY A 22 6.86 -19.63 -2.10
N ALA A 23 7.15 -18.56 -1.35
CA ALA A 23 7.63 -18.67 0.03
C ALA A 23 6.53 -19.15 1.00
N TYR A 24 6.94 -19.76 2.11
CA TYR A 24 6.02 -20.31 3.10
C TYR A 24 5.92 -19.45 4.36
N VAL A 25 4.72 -19.31 4.89
CA VAL A 25 4.49 -18.67 6.19
C VAL A 25 4.80 -19.69 7.31
N LYS A 26 5.84 -19.43 8.11
CA LYS A 26 6.25 -20.31 9.22
C LYS A 26 5.57 -19.97 10.53
N LYS A 27 5.47 -18.67 10.84
CA LYS A 27 4.89 -18.18 12.09
C LYS A 27 4.01 -16.97 11.79
N ALA A 28 2.92 -16.84 12.53
CA ALA A 28 2.12 -15.62 12.60
C ALA A 28 1.98 -15.22 14.07
N TYR A 29 2.26 -13.97 14.39
CA TYR A 29 2.18 -13.46 15.75
C TYR A 29 1.90 -11.96 15.76
N MET A 30 1.50 -11.44 16.92
CA MET A 30 1.17 -10.03 17.12
C MET A 30 1.90 -9.51 18.36
N PRO A 31 3.06 -8.86 18.22
CA PRO A 31 3.76 -8.27 19.36
C PRO A 31 3.01 -7.08 19.97
N HIS A 32 2.11 -6.45 19.21
CA HIS A 32 1.29 -5.32 19.63
C HIS A 32 -0.09 -5.45 18.98
N TYR A 33 -1.13 -4.82 19.55
CA TYR A 33 -2.52 -4.98 19.07
C TYR A 33 -2.73 -4.47 17.63
N GLU A 34 -1.89 -3.53 17.17
CA GLU A 34 -1.90 -3.01 15.79
C GLU A 34 -0.81 -3.60 14.88
N GLN A 35 0.05 -4.46 15.41
CA GLN A 35 1.18 -5.00 14.66
C GLN A 35 1.03 -6.50 14.46
N ILE A 36 0.94 -6.91 13.20
CA ILE A 36 0.98 -8.32 12.80
C ILE A 36 2.38 -8.60 12.24
N VAL A 37 2.90 -9.78 12.56
CA VAL A 37 4.14 -10.27 11.99
C VAL A 37 3.91 -11.65 11.40
N LEU A 38 4.24 -11.80 10.12
CA LEU A 38 4.30 -13.07 9.41
C LEU A 38 5.77 -13.40 9.16
N ARG A 39 6.26 -14.51 9.70
CA ARG A 39 7.60 -15.00 9.38
C ARG A 39 7.54 -15.77 8.07
N ILE A 40 8.17 -15.21 7.04
CA ILE A 40 8.23 -15.75 5.69
C ILE A 40 9.53 -16.52 5.52
N ASN A 41 9.44 -17.71 4.93
CA ASN A 41 10.56 -18.60 4.70
C ASN A 41 10.65 -18.96 3.21
N PRO A 42 11.38 -18.16 2.42
CA PRO A 42 11.69 -18.49 1.03
C PRO A 42 12.62 -19.71 0.95
N LYS A 43 12.71 -20.34 -0.23
CA LYS A 43 13.53 -21.55 -0.45
C LYS A 43 15.01 -21.23 -0.59
N GLU A 44 15.33 -20.11 -1.24
CA GLU A 44 16.68 -19.72 -1.67
C GLU A 44 17.22 -18.49 -0.94
N ALA A 45 16.58 -18.09 0.17
CA ALA A 45 17.01 -16.95 0.98
C ALA A 45 16.71 -17.19 2.47
N GLU A 46 17.32 -16.36 3.32
CA GLU A 46 17.06 -16.40 4.75
C GLU A 46 15.61 -16.05 5.08
N GLN A 47 15.09 -16.64 6.14
CA GLN A 47 13.81 -16.25 6.71
C GLN A 47 13.82 -14.77 7.13
N PHE A 48 12.70 -14.10 6.95
CA PHE A 48 12.50 -12.72 7.38
C PHE A 48 11.11 -12.53 7.96
N ASP A 49 10.96 -11.49 8.77
CA ASP A 49 9.67 -11.09 9.32
C ASP A 49 9.05 -10.02 8.43
N LEU A 50 7.88 -10.32 7.87
CA LEU A 50 6.98 -9.34 7.26
C LEU A 50 6.16 -8.69 8.36
N VAL A 51 6.35 -7.40 8.56
CA VAL A 51 5.73 -6.62 9.62
C VAL A 51 4.66 -5.72 9.03
N ILE A 52 3.43 -5.91 9.49
CA ILE A 52 2.27 -5.13 9.09
C ILE A 52 1.86 -4.27 10.28
N VAL A 53 1.89 -2.95 10.10
CA VAL A 53 1.35 -1.98 11.06
C VAL A 53 0.03 -1.48 10.49
N ARG A 54 -1.05 -1.85 11.16
CA ARG A 54 -2.44 -1.56 10.73
C ARG A 54 -2.59 -0.09 10.36
N GLY A 55 -3.12 0.18 9.17
CA GLY A 55 -3.46 1.52 8.71
C GLY A 55 -2.26 2.46 8.45
N GLN A 56 -1.03 1.95 8.46
CA GLN A 56 0.17 2.79 8.33
C GLN A 56 1.15 2.27 7.29
N ARG A 57 1.74 1.09 7.51
CA ARG A 57 2.88 0.60 6.70
C ARG A 57 3.10 -0.90 6.77
N VAL A 58 3.77 -1.43 5.75
CA VAL A 58 4.30 -2.80 5.68
C VAL A 58 5.80 -2.74 5.41
N TYR A 59 6.58 -3.59 6.06
CA TYR A 59 8.03 -3.66 5.83
C TYR A 59 8.60 -5.02 6.24
N THR A 60 9.80 -5.35 5.73
CA THR A 60 10.53 -6.55 6.13
C THR A 60 11.53 -6.24 7.25
N SER A 61 11.80 -7.21 8.11
CA SER A 61 12.69 -7.05 9.26
C SER A 61 13.42 -8.35 9.57
N LYS A 62 14.69 -8.25 9.98
CA LYS A 62 15.48 -9.34 10.58
C LYS A 62 15.64 -9.22 12.10
N ARG A 63 15.12 -8.13 12.69
CA ARG A 63 15.21 -7.90 14.14
C ARG A 63 14.35 -8.90 14.90
N ASP A 64 14.89 -9.42 15.99
CA ASP A 64 14.10 -10.20 16.93
C ASP A 64 13.11 -9.31 17.69
N ARG A 65 11.97 -9.88 18.08
CA ARG A 65 10.88 -9.15 18.74
C ARG A 65 10.38 -9.92 19.95
N PRO A 66 10.19 -9.25 21.10
CA PRO A 66 9.59 -9.90 22.26
C PRO A 66 8.19 -10.39 21.89
N MET A 67 7.92 -11.66 22.15
CA MET A 67 6.61 -12.26 21.90
C MET A 67 5.78 -12.20 23.18
N PRO A 68 4.50 -11.79 23.11
CA PRO A 68 3.63 -11.84 24.27
C PRO A 68 3.43 -13.30 24.71
N MET A 69 3.39 -13.52 26.02
CA MET A 69 3.17 -14.85 26.60
C MET A 69 1.84 -15.47 26.15
N THR A 70 0.80 -14.66 26.02
CA THR A 70 -0.52 -15.08 25.54
C THR A 70 -0.78 -14.46 24.15
N PRO A 71 -0.93 -15.26 23.09
CA PRO A 71 -1.19 -14.74 21.76
C PRO A 71 -2.62 -14.15 21.67
N PRO A 72 -2.79 -12.96 21.08
CA PRO A 72 -4.12 -12.42 20.79
C PRO A 72 -4.95 -13.35 19.90
N SER A 73 -6.27 -13.24 19.98
CA SER A 73 -7.22 -14.08 19.22
C SER A 73 -6.97 -14.03 17.71
N PHE A 74 -6.73 -12.84 17.15
CA PHE A 74 -6.42 -12.67 15.74
C PHE A 74 -5.13 -13.41 15.32
N ALA A 75 -4.09 -13.35 16.16
CA ALA A 75 -2.85 -14.10 15.92
C ALA A 75 -3.09 -15.62 15.90
N MET A 76 -3.98 -16.13 16.77
CA MET A 76 -4.35 -17.54 16.77
C MET A 76 -5.10 -17.94 15.48
N VAL A 77 -6.00 -17.09 14.99
CA VAL A 77 -6.70 -17.32 13.72
C VAL A 77 -5.70 -17.36 12.56
N LEU A 78 -4.79 -16.38 12.47
CA LEU A 78 -3.73 -16.40 11.45
C LEU A 78 -2.88 -17.67 11.54
N ARG A 79 -2.51 -18.14 12.75
CA ARG A 79 -1.79 -19.41 12.92
C ARG A 79 -2.59 -20.60 12.42
N LYS A 80 -3.90 -20.65 12.69
CA LYS A 80 -4.78 -21.75 12.25
C LYS A 80 -4.87 -21.82 10.72
N HIS A 81 -4.94 -20.67 10.05
CA HIS A 81 -5.21 -20.60 8.62
C HIS A 81 -3.95 -20.47 7.74
N LEU A 82 -2.91 -19.79 8.21
CA LEU A 82 -1.73 -19.46 7.42
C LEU A 82 -0.47 -20.26 7.80
N LYS A 83 -0.48 -21.08 8.86
CA LYS A 83 0.71 -21.90 9.18
C LYS A 83 1.01 -22.87 8.05
N ASN A 84 2.24 -22.82 7.53
CA ASN A 84 2.70 -23.54 6.35
C ASN A 84 1.92 -23.24 5.07
N ALA A 85 1.20 -22.12 5.02
CA ALA A 85 0.60 -21.64 3.79
C ALA A 85 1.69 -21.16 2.83
N ARG A 86 1.54 -21.46 1.54
CA ARG A 86 2.40 -20.95 0.47
C ARG A 86 1.83 -19.61 0.01
N MET A 87 2.61 -18.54 0.12
CA MET A 87 2.23 -17.26 -0.46
C MET A 87 2.29 -17.38 -1.98
N THR A 88 1.19 -17.14 -2.68
CA THR A 88 1.10 -17.34 -4.14
C THR A 88 1.13 -16.05 -4.93
N LYS A 89 0.72 -14.94 -4.32
CA LYS A 89 0.72 -13.62 -4.94
C LYS A 89 0.69 -12.53 -3.89
N VAL A 90 1.34 -11.40 -4.17
CA VAL A 90 1.10 -10.14 -3.48
C VAL A 90 0.77 -9.07 -4.52
N GLU A 91 -0.33 -8.37 -4.35
CA GLU A 91 -0.76 -7.34 -5.30
C GLU A 91 -1.35 -6.14 -4.58
N GLN A 92 -1.23 -4.98 -5.21
CA GLN A 92 -2.01 -3.80 -4.85
C GLN A 92 -3.40 -3.89 -5.51
N LEU A 93 -4.46 -3.57 -4.76
CA LEU A 93 -5.79 -3.45 -5.36
C LEU A 93 -5.96 -2.08 -6.03
N GLY A 94 -6.02 -2.07 -7.36
CA GLY A 94 -6.00 -0.86 -8.16
C GLY A 94 -4.75 -0.02 -7.86
N PHE A 95 -4.95 1.28 -7.66
CA PHE A 95 -3.90 2.18 -7.15
C PHE A 95 -4.21 2.71 -5.74
N ASP A 96 -5.01 1.97 -4.97
CA ASP A 96 -5.32 2.34 -3.59
C ASP A 96 -4.26 1.78 -2.62
N ARG A 97 -4.29 2.25 -1.37
CA ARG A 97 -3.39 1.82 -0.30
C ARG A 97 -3.86 0.53 0.34
N VAL A 98 -4.10 -0.49 -0.48
CA VAL A 98 -4.53 -1.82 -0.05
C VAL A 98 -3.64 -2.88 -0.68
N LEU A 99 -2.96 -3.66 0.15
CA LEU A 99 -2.23 -4.86 -0.27
C LEU A 99 -3.10 -6.09 -0.09
N MET A 100 -3.16 -6.92 -1.12
CA MET A 100 -3.79 -8.22 -1.10
C MET A 100 -2.73 -9.31 -1.18
N PHE A 101 -2.67 -10.15 -0.15
CA PHE A 101 -1.84 -11.34 -0.15
C PHE A 101 -2.72 -12.55 -0.44
N ARG A 102 -2.32 -13.40 -1.39
CA ARG A 102 -2.98 -14.66 -1.69
C ARG A 102 -2.11 -15.81 -1.19
N PHE A 103 -2.76 -16.81 -0.62
CA PHE A 103 -2.13 -17.98 -0.04
C PHE A 103 -2.81 -19.25 -0.49
N ASP A 104 -2.01 -20.27 -0.76
CA ASP A 104 -2.46 -21.65 -0.90
C ASP A 104 -2.21 -22.40 0.41
N THR A 105 -3.25 -23.08 0.89
CA THR A 105 -3.23 -23.78 2.17
C THR A 105 -3.84 -25.17 2.01
N LYS A 106 -3.54 -26.07 2.94
CA LYS A 106 -4.16 -27.42 2.95
C LYS A 106 -5.69 -27.42 3.04
N ASN A 107 -6.30 -26.30 3.48
CA ASN A 107 -7.73 -26.17 3.68
C ASN A 107 -8.35 -25.21 2.64
N GLY A 108 -7.75 -25.09 1.45
CA GLY A 108 -8.18 -24.16 0.40
C GLY A 108 -7.46 -22.82 0.42
N GLN A 109 -7.79 -21.96 -0.54
CA GLN A 109 -7.16 -20.66 -0.71
C GLN A 109 -7.54 -19.71 0.43
N ARG A 110 -6.58 -18.87 0.83
CA ARG A 110 -6.81 -17.82 1.83
C ARG A 110 -6.27 -16.51 1.30
N SER A 111 -6.93 -15.44 1.71
CA SER A 111 -6.55 -14.09 1.28
C SER A 111 -6.40 -13.20 2.51
N LEU A 112 -5.40 -12.32 2.52
CA LEU A 112 -5.19 -11.34 3.58
C LEU A 112 -5.15 -9.95 2.96
N SER A 113 -6.20 -9.16 3.19
CA SER A 113 -6.23 -7.74 2.84
C SER A 113 -5.58 -6.92 3.94
N VAL A 114 -4.70 -6.00 3.56
CA VAL A 114 -3.98 -5.07 4.44
C VAL A 114 -4.23 -3.65 3.94
N GLU A 115 -5.08 -2.92 4.65
CA GLU A 115 -5.45 -1.55 4.32
C GLU A 115 -4.54 -0.56 5.07
N LEU A 116 -3.82 0.27 4.32
CA LEU A 116 -2.70 1.14 4.75
C LEU A 116 -3.08 2.62 4.75
N PHE A 117 -4.32 2.91 5.13
CA PHE A 117 -4.82 4.27 5.34
C PHE A 117 -5.36 4.42 6.77
N ARG A 118 -5.68 5.66 7.16
CA ARG A 118 -6.22 5.96 8.49
C ARG A 118 -7.48 5.13 8.77
N ASN A 119 -7.53 4.45 9.91
CA ASN A 119 -8.58 3.49 10.26
C ASN A 119 -8.65 2.25 9.34
N GLY A 120 -7.58 1.96 8.61
CA GLY A 120 -7.44 0.73 7.85
C GLY A 120 -7.41 -0.51 8.75
N ASN A 121 -7.44 -1.67 8.11
CA ASN A 121 -7.66 -2.95 8.75
C ASN A 121 -6.75 -4.04 8.18
N VAL A 122 -6.72 -5.18 8.86
CA VAL A 122 -6.09 -6.41 8.37
C VAL A 122 -7.14 -7.49 8.42
N ILE A 123 -7.47 -8.08 7.28
CA ILE A 123 -8.68 -8.89 7.10
C ILE A 123 -8.30 -10.21 6.46
N LEU A 124 -8.52 -11.31 7.18
CA LEU A 124 -8.35 -12.66 6.67
C LEU A 124 -9.66 -13.16 6.06
N MET A 125 -9.58 -13.72 4.86
CA MET A 125 -10.72 -14.19 4.08
C MET A 125 -10.50 -15.62 3.57
N ASP A 126 -11.60 -16.28 3.23
CA ASP A 126 -11.60 -17.58 2.58
C ASP A 126 -11.48 -17.48 1.05
N GLU A 127 -11.70 -18.59 0.35
CA GLU A 127 -11.64 -18.68 -1.11
C GLU A 127 -12.75 -17.92 -1.85
N ASN A 128 -13.84 -17.57 -1.17
CA ASN A 128 -14.98 -16.83 -1.72
C ASN A 128 -14.95 -15.36 -1.30
N ASP A 129 -13.78 -14.88 -0.84
CA ASP A 129 -13.58 -13.56 -0.24
C ASP A 129 -14.53 -13.28 0.96
N VAL A 130 -15.03 -14.33 1.63
CA VAL A 130 -15.81 -14.19 2.87
C VAL A 130 -14.85 -13.99 4.04
N ILE A 131 -15.14 -12.99 4.86
CA ILE A 131 -14.30 -12.61 5.99
C ILE A 131 -14.33 -13.71 7.06
N ILE A 132 -13.20 -14.39 7.22
CA ILE A 132 -12.97 -15.35 8.31
C ILE A 132 -12.83 -14.59 9.63
N GLN A 133 -12.01 -13.54 9.61
CA GLN A 133 -11.75 -12.70 10.76
C GLN A 133 -11.11 -11.38 10.32
N PRO A 134 -11.66 -10.22 10.71
CA PRO A 134 -10.95 -8.96 10.66
C PRO A 134 -10.18 -8.74 11.97
N LEU A 135 -9.10 -7.95 11.91
CA LEU A 135 -8.38 -7.49 13.11
C LEU A 135 -9.29 -6.61 13.97
N THR A 136 -10.07 -5.73 13.35
CA THR A 136 -11.08 -4.91 14.03
C THR A 136 -12.39 -4.98 13.28
N HIS A 137 -13.51 -5.15 14.00
CA HIS A 137 -14.83 -5.02 13.39
C HIS A 137 -15.13 -3.55 13.12
N ALA A 138 -15.61 -3.22 11.92
CA ALA A 138 -15.85 -1.84 11.54
C ALA A 138 -17.04 -1.75 10.57
N SER A 139 -17.74 -0.62 10.62
CA SER A 139 -18.76 -0.26 9.64
C SER A 139 -18.39 1.10 9.07
N TYR A 140 -18.27 1.18 7.75
CA TYR A 140 -18.02 2.43 7.02
C TYR A 140 -19.24 2.73 6.14
N SER A 141 -19.30 3.95 5.60
CA SER A 141 -20.33 4.27 4.59
C SER A 141 -20.15 3.35 3.38
N GLY A 142 -21.10 2.46 3.14
CA GLY A 142 -21.11 1.53 2.01
C GLY A 142 -20.39 0.19 2.20
N ARG A 143 -19.78 -0.10 3.37
CA ARG A 143 -19.18 -1.44 3.63
C ARG A 143 -19.15 -1.83 5.11
N THR A 144 -19.38 -3.11 5.37
CA THR A 144 -19.32 -3.70 6.72
C THR A 144 -18.19 -4.72 6.77
N ILE A 145 -17.27 -4.55 7.71
CA ILE A 145 -16.15 -5.45 7.95
C ILE A 145 -16.46 -6.28 9.20
N LYS A 146 -17.05 -7.46 8.97
CA LYS A 146 -17.45 -8.39 10.03
C LYS A 146 -17.26 -9.83 9.57
N LYS A 147 -16.94 -10.70 10.53
CA LYS A 147 -16.84 -12.14 10.26
C LYS A 147 -18.14 -12.68 9.63
N GLY A 148 -17.99 -13.45 8.56
CA GLY A 148 -19.09 -14.07 7.81
C GLY A 148 -19.63 -13.23 6.65
N GLU A 149 -19.24 -11.95 6.55
CA GLU A 149 -19.63 -11.09 5.44
C GLU A 149 -18.65 -11.23 4.27
N VAL A 150 -19.13 -11.01 3.04
CA VAL A 150 -18.25 -10.89 1.86
C VAL A 150 -17.45 -9.60 1.97
N TYR A 151 -16.14 -9.68 1.74
CA TYR A 151 -15.28 -8.50 1.75
C TYR A 151 -15.58 -7.59 0.58
N VAL A 152 -15.75 -6.31 0.87
CA VAL A 152 -15.83 -5.24 -0.12
C VAL A 152 -14.64 -4.30 0.10
N PRO A 153 -13.75 -4.15 -0.90
CA PRO A 153 -12.64 -3.20 -0.81
C PRO A 153 -13.15 -1.76 -0.65
N PRO A 154 -12.31 -0.82 -0.20
CA PRO A 154 -12.67 0.59 -0.22
C PRO A 154 -13.00 1.03 -1.66
N PRO A 155 -13.81 2.10 -1.84
CA PRO A 155 -14.10 2.65 -3.16
C PRO A 155 -12.80 2.92 -3.92
N ALA A 156 -12.69 2.39 -5.14
CA ALA A 156 -11.50 2.56 -5.95
C ALA A 156 -11.26 4.05 -6.23
N ALA A 157 -10.05 4.51 -5.93
CA ALA A 157 -9.59 5.80 -6.39
C ALA A 157 -9.27 5.75 -7.89
N ILE A 158 -9.10 6.92 -8.51
CA ILE A 158 -8.60 7.03 -9.89
C ILE A 158 -7.26 6.30 -9.98
N ASP A 159 -7.14 5.38 -10.93
CA ASP A 159 -5.90 4.65 -11.20
C ASP A 159 -5.03 5.46 -12.18
N PRO A 160 -3.85 5.95 -11.74
CA PRO A 160 -2.91 6.68 -12.59
C PRO A 160 -2.47 5.93 -13.86
N TYR A 161 -2.50 4.60 -13.88
CA TYR A 161 -2.15 3.81 -15.07
C TYR A 161 -3.22 3.86 -16.16
N THR A 162 -4.46 4.16 -15.78
CA THR A 162 -5.61 4.24 -16.71
C THR A 162 -6.04 5.67 -16.97
N LEU A 163 -5.34 6.65 -16.39
CA LEU A 163 -5.66 8.06 -16.51
C LEU A 163 -5.46 8.53 -17.95
N THR A 164 -6.52 9.08 -18.54
CA THR A 164 -6.47 9.67 -19.88
C THR A 164 -6.36 11.18 -19.80
N LEU A 165 -5.94 11.80 -20.91
CA LEU A 165 -5.89 13.26 -21.04
C LEU A 165 -7.26 13.91 -20.80
N ASP A 166 -8.33 13.30 -21.31
CA ASP A 166 -9.69 13.84 -21.19
C ASP A 166 -10.20 13.76 -19.75
N THR A 167 -9.95 12.64 -19.06
CA THR A 167 -10.26 12.52 -17.62
C THR A 167 -9.46 13.52 -16.80
N LEU A 168 -8.19 13.74 -17.13
CA LEU A 168 -7.36 14.70 -16.40
C LEU A 168 -7.84 16.14 -16.63
N LYS A 169 -8.22 16.51 -17.86
CA LYS A 169 -8.84 17.80 -18.18
C LYS A 169 -10.11 18.02 -17.36
N GLN A 170 -11.02 17.04 -17.32
CA GLN A 170 -12.23 17.12 -16.51
C GLN A 170 -11.92 17.34 -15.02
N VAL A 171 -10.95 16.60 -14.47
CA VAL A 171 -10.53 16.78 -13.08
C VAL A 171 -9.94 18.17 -12.83
N PHE A 172 -9.23 18.76 -13.79
CA PHE A 172 -8.64 20.09 -13.69
C PHE A 172 -9.70 21.19 -13.77
N ASP A 173 -10.67 21.03 -14.66
CA ASP A 173 -11.79 21.97 -14.85
C ASP A 173 -12.71 22.00 -13.63
N ASP A 174 -12.98 20.82 -13.03
CA ASP A 174 -13.85 20.65 -11.86
C ASP A 174 -13.17 21.00 -10.52
N SER A 175 -11.87 21.31 -10.53
CA SER A 175 -11.12 21.59 -9.30
C SER A 175 -10.98 23.08 -9.03
N ASP A 176 -11.37 23.48 -7.82
CA ASP A 176 -11.09 24.82 -7.27
C ASP A 176 -9.81 24.84 -6.39
N ARG A 177 -9.05 23.73 -6.37
CA ARG A 177 -7.85 23.58 -5.55
C ARG A 177 -6.60 23.83 -6.38
N ASP A 178 -5.48 24.10 -5.70
CA ASP A 178 -4.17 24.14 -6.34
C ASP A 178 -3.81 22.79 -7.00
N LEU A 179 -2.84 22.83 -7.90
CA LEU A 179 -2.39 21.69 -8.69
C LEU A 179 -1.98 20.51 -7.81
N VAL A 180 -1.13 20.71 -6.79
CA VAL A 180 -0.65 19.63 -5.91
C VAL A 180 -1.78 19.03 -5.08
N SER A 181 -2.69 19.85 -4.54
CA SER A 181 -3.86 19.40 -3.80
C SER A 181 -4.84 18.62 -4.67
N THR A 182 -4.97 19.01 -5.95
CA THR A 182 -5.79 18.31 -6.94
C THR A 182 -5.18 16.96 -7.28
N LEU A 183 -3.90 16.93 -7.66
CA LEU A 183 -3.19 15.70 -8.00
C LEU A 183 -3.07 14.74 -6.80
N GLY A 184 -2.80 15.29 -5.61
CA GLY A 184 -2.68 14.51 -4.39
C GLY A 184 -4.00 13.90 -3.93
N GLY A 185 -5.10 14.67 -4.02
CA GLY A 185 -6.40 14.28 -3.46
C GLY A 185 -7.37 13.64 -4.45
N ARG A 186 -7.41 14.09 -5.71
CA ARG A 186 -8.31 13.56 -6.76
C ARG A 186 -7.66 12.44 -7.55
N ILE A 187 -6.39 12.59 -7.92
CA ILE A 187 -5.62 11.59 -8.69
C ILE A 187 -4.88 10.59 -7.79
N ASN A 188 -5.04 10.69 -6.45
CA ASN A 188 -4.51 9.75 -5.47
C ASN A 188 -2.97 9.57 -5.50
N LEU A 189 -2.22 10.58 -5.94
CA LEU A 189 -0.75 10.53 -5.91
C LEU A 189 -0.20 10.72 -4.48
N GLY A 190 -0.96 11.40 -3.62
CA GLY A 190 -0.47 11.93 -2.35
C GLY A 190 0.50 13.11 -2.57
N GLY A 191 0.69 13.93 -1.52
CA GLY A 191 1.42 15.20 -1.64
C GLY A 191 2.86 15.06 -2.14
N VAL A 192 3.57 14.00 -1.73
CA VAL A 192 4.98 13.79 -2.11
C VAL A 192 5.14 13.57 -3.61
N TYR A 193 4.35 12.66 -4.18
CA TYR A 193 4.41 12.37 -5.63
C TYR A 193 3.73 13.45 -6.46
N ALA A 194 2.70 14.11 -5.94
CA ALA A 194 2.12 15.28 -6.61
C ALA A 194 3.16 16.40 -6.79
N ASN A 195 3.95 16.70 -5.75
CA ASN A 195 5.05 17.66 -5.86
C ASN A 195 6.11 17.19 -6.85
N ALA A 196 6.53 15.92 -6.79
CA ALA A 196 7.53 15.39 -7.70
C ALA A 196 7.08 15.46 -9.17
N VAL A 197 5.79 15.21 -9.45
CA VAL A 197 5.21 15.38 -10.79
C VAL A 197 5.24 16.84 -11.24
N CYS A 198 4.89 17.79 -10.37
CA CYS A 198 4.94 19.22 -10.70
C CYS A 198 6.38 19.67 -10.98
N GLU A 199 7.32 19.29 -10.10
CA GLU A 199 8.73 19.63 -10.23
C GLU A 199 9.35 19.07 -11.52
N TYR A 200 9.09 17.80 -11.84
CA TYR A 200 9.57 17.18 -13.08
C TYR A 200 8.95 17.81 -14.34
N ALA A 201 7.69 18.25 -14.25
CA ALA A 201 7.00 18.95 -15.33
C ALA A 201 7.41 20.42 -15.49
N GLY A 202 8.19 20.98 -14.55
CA GLY A 202 8.49 22.41 -14.49
C GLY A 202 7.27 23.28 -14.15
N LEU A 203 6.32 22.74 -13.37
CA LEU A 203 5.07 23.40 -12.98
C LEU A 203 5.13 23.87 -11.52
N GLU A 204 4.57 25.06 -11.28
CA GLU A 204 4.47 25.62 -9.93
C GLU A 204 3.45 24.83 -9.08
N PRO A 205 3.85 24.27 -7.92
CA PRO A 205 2.99 23.40 -7.09
C PRO A 205 1.65 24.01 -6.67
N ASN A 206 1.65 25.32 -6.39
CA ASN A 206 0.47 26.05 -5.87
C ASN A 206 -0.31 26.77 -6.98
N SER A 207 -0.03 26.48 -8.25
CA SER A 207 -0.73 27.06 -9.38
C SER A 207 -2.17 26.54 -9.50
N SER A 208 -3.01 27.30 -10.20
CA SER A 208 -4.36 26.87 -10.58
C SER A 208 -4.28 25.75 -11.60
N THR A 209 -5.15 24.74 -11.48
CA THR A 209 -5.27 23.65 -12.46
C THR A 209 -5.67 24.14 -13.85
N LYS A 210 -6.32 25.31 -13.94
CA LYS A 210 -6.81 25.90 -15.20
C LYS A 210 -5.70 26.50 -16.06
N ASP A 211 -4.56 26.83 -15.45
CA ASP A 211 -3.43 27.48 -16.13
C ASP A 211 -2.35 26.46 -16.57
N VAL A 212 -2.62 25.16 -16.38
CA VAL A 212 -1.65 24.07 -16.55
C VAL A 212 -2.03 23.22 -17.74
N ASP A 213 -1.06 22.92 -18.61
CA ASP A 213 -1.24 21.90 -19.67
C ASP A 213 -1.29 20.49 -19.06
N PRO A 214 -2.44 19.79 -19.13
CA PRO A 214 -2.58 18.44 -18.57
C PRO A 214 -1.65 17.41 -19.24
N THR A 215 -1.17 17.69 -20.46
CA THR A 215 -0.24 16.83 -21.20
C THR A 215 1.12 16.73 -20.48
N LEU A 216 1.62 17.85 -19.94
CA LEU A 216 2.87 17.87 -19.19
C LEU A 216 2.78 17.02 -17.93
N VAL A 217 1.65 17.13 -17.21
CA VAL A 217 1.37 16.33 -16.02
C VAL A 217 1.28 14.85 -16.35
N LEU A 218 0.55 14.48 -17.41
CA LEU A 218 0.38 13.08 -17.82
C LEU A 218 1.70 12.42 -18.24
N ASN A 219 2.53 13.14 -19.00
CA ASN A 219 3.87 12.67 -19.40
C ASN A 219 4.78 12.47 -18.18
N SER A 220 4.77 13.43 -17.26
CA SER A 220 5.56 13.38 -16.02
C SER A 220 5.10 12.25 -15.11
N LEU A 221 3.80 12.05 -14.97
CA LEU A 221 3.23 10.93 -14.22
C LEU A 221 3.63 9.58 -14.84
N SER A 222 3.53 9.47 -16.17
CA SER A 222 3.95 8.27 -16.91
C SER A 222 5.44 7.96 -16.72
N HIS A 223 6.29 8.98 -16.62
CA HIS A 223 7.70 8.81 -16.27
C HIS A 223 7.87 8.12 -14.91
N PHE A 224 7.23 8.63 -13.84
CA PHE A 224 7.34 8.02 -12.51
C PHE A 224 6.73 6.63 -12.43
N LEU A 225 5.59 6.40 -13.09
CA LEU A 225 4.95 5.08 -13.15
C LEU A 225 5.83 4.05 -13.88
N ASN A 226 6.54 4.46 -14.93
CA ASN A 226 7.50 3.62 -15.62
C ASN A 226 8.74 3.34 -14.76
N GLN A 227 9.27 4.36 -14.07
CA GLN A 227 10.39 4.18 -13.15
C GLN A 227 10.05 3.18 -12.03
N LEU A 228 8.83 3.22 -11.51
CA LEU A 228 8.35 2.31 -10.47
C LEU A 228 8.38 0.83 -10.88
N ASN A 229 8.22 0.55 -12.19
CA ASN A 229 8.25 -0.82 -12.73
C ASN A 229 9.66 -1.25 -13.17
N THR A 230 10.53 -0.30 -13.51
CA THR A 230 11.83 -0.58 -14.18
C THR A 230 13.04 -0.39 -13.27
N SER A 231 12.89 0.37 -12.19
CA SER A 231 13.97 0.74 -11.28
C SER A 231 13.69 0.24 -9.87
N ARG A 232 14.75 -0.18 -9.18
CA ARG A 232 14.73 -0.46 -7.73
C ARG A 232 15.35 0.67 -6.91
N THR A 233 15.64 1.80 -7.55
CA THR A 233 16.23 2.97 -6.90
C THR A 233 15.16 3.71 -6.10
N GLY A 234 15.37 3.85 -4.80
CA GLY A 234 14.55 4.69 -3.94
C GLY A 234 15.12 6.10 -3.87
N TYR A 235 14.24 7.11 -3.89
CA TYR A 235 14.62 8.51 -3.70
C TYR A 235 14.18 8.98 -2.31
N LEU A 236 15.11 9.61 -1.58
CA LEU A 236 14.82 10.25 -0.31
C LEU A 236 14.62 11.74 -0.54
N ILE A 237 13.37 12.21 -0.52
CA ILE A 237 13.06 13.64 -0.64
C ILE A 237 13.19 14.26 0.74
N LEU A 238 14.20 15.11 0.92
CA LEU A 238 14.44 15.88 2.13
C LEU A 238 13.79 17.26 1.97
N LYS A 239 13.21 17.79 3.06
CA LYS A 239 12.81 19.21 3.06
C LYS A 239 14.07 20.05 2.90
N SER A 240 14.03 21.05 2.01
CA SER A 240 15.10 22.05 1.97
C SER A 240 15.17 22.73 3.34
N THR A 241 16.28 22.48 4.05
CA THR A 241 16.68 23.24 5.22
C THR A 241 17.79 24.19 4.79
N PRO A 242 18.00 25.33 5.47
CA PRO A 242 19.11 26.25 5.16
C PRO A 242 20.49 25.56 5.12
N ASP A 243 20.63 24.44 5.83
CA ASP A 243 21.84 23.61 5.87
C ASP A 243 22.05 22.76 4.60
N TYR A 244 21.00 22.48 3.82
CA TYR A 244 21.05 21.65 2.61
C TYR A 244 21.21 22.47 1.32
N ASP A 245 21.02 23.80 1.38
CA ASP A 245 21.13 24.73 0.25
C ASP A 245 22.58 25.14 -0.09
N ARG A 246 23.59 24.55 0.55
CA ARG A 246 25.00 24.86 0.27
C ARG A 246 25.79 23.61 -0.09
N LYS A 247 25.99 23.44 -1.40
CA LYS A 247 27.04 22.63 -2.04
C LYS A 247 26.85 21.11 -1.91
N THR A 248 26.05 20.50 -2.79
CA THR A 248 26.34 19.15 -3.29
C THR A 248 25.63 18.87 -4.62
N LEU A 249 26.12 19.53 -5.67
CA LEU A 249 26.11 19.04 -7.06
C LEU A 249 27.52 19.28 -7.61
#